data_AF-A0A977L0S3-F1
#
_entry.id   AF-A0A977L0S3-F1
#
_cell.length_a   1.000
_cell.length_b   1.000
_cell.length_c   1.000
_cell.angle_alpha   90.00
_cell.angle_beta   90.00
_cell.angle_gamma   90.00
#
_symmetry.space_group_name_H-M   'P 1'
#
loop_
_entity.id
_entity.type
_entity.pdbx_description
1 polymer ?
#
loop_
_entity_poly.entity_id
_entity_poly.type
_entity_poly.pdbx_seq_one_letter_code
_entity_poly.pdbx_strand_id
1 'polypeptide(L)' 'MKLLYIVLGILIPPLGVFLAFGVSSTLFINILLTLLGWVPGSIHAVWAIAKQDQAINESVYK' A
#
# COMPACT_ATOMS: atom_id res chain seq x y z
N MET A 1 -4.35 0.61 13.45
CA MET A 1 -4.56 1.31 12.16
C MET A 1 -4.29 0.44 10.92
N LYS A 2 -3.58 -0.69 11.04
CA LYS A 2 -3.19 -1.58 9.92
C LYS A 2 -4.35 -2.21 9.14
N LEU A 3 -5.43 -2.57 9.84
CA LEU A 3 -6.60 -3.20 9.22
C LEU A 3 -7.34 -2.25 8.27
N LEU A 4 -7.40 -0.95 8.61
CA LEU A 4 -7.99 0.08 7.76
C LEU A 4 -7.18 0.25 6.46
N TYR A 5 -5.85 0.29 6.52
CA TYR A 5 -5.02 0.43 5.31
C TYR A 5 -5.12 -0.80 4.41
N ILE A 6 -5.18 -2.01 4.98
CA ILE A 6 -5.34 -3.25 4.21
C ILE A 6 -6.72 -3.30 3.55
N VAL A 7 -7.80 -2.99 4.29
CA VAL A 7 -9.16 -2.94 3.74
C VAL A 7 -9.27 -1.88 2.64
N LEU A 8 -8.72 -0.69 2.86
CA LEU A 8 -8.66 0.37 1.86
C LEU A 8 -7.77 -0.02 0.67
N GLY A 9 -6.66 -0.73 0.88
CA GLY A 9 -5.78 -1.21 -0.19
C GLY A 9 -6.38 -2.32 -1.06
N ILE A 10 -7.39 -3.04 -0.56
CA ILE A 10 -8.12 -4.05 -1.34
C ILE A 10 -9.31 -3.42 -2.08
N LEU A 11 -10.05 -2.53 -1.40
CA LEU A 11 -11.24 -1.89 -1.97
C LEU A 11 -10.89 -0.76 -2.95
N ILE A 12 -9.89 0.04 -2.59
CA ILE A 12 -9.37 1.17 -3.39
C ILE A 12 -7.83 1.17 -3.28
N PRO A 13 -7.14 0.29 -4.04
CA PRO A 13 -5.68 0.11 -3.96
C PRO A 13 -4.86 1.41 -3.97
N PRO A 14 -5.20 2.42 -4.81
CA PRO A 14 -4.50 3.70 -4.80
C PRO A 14 -4.61 4.46 -3.47
N LEU A 15 -5.76 4.41 -2.81
CA LEU A 15 -5.99 5.11 -1.53
C LEU A 15 -5.28 4.43 -0.37
N GLY A 16 -5.29 3.09 -0.31
CA GLY A 16 -4.57 2.35 0.73
C GLY A 16 -3.06 2.61 0.66
N VAL A 17 -2.48 2.64 -0.54
CA VAL A 17 -1.07 2.97 -0.75
C VAL A 17 -0.76 4.44 -0.50
N PHE A 18 -1.64 5.36 -0.91
CA PHE A 18 -1.48 6.79 -0.62
C PHE A 18 -1.48 7.10 0.87
N LEU A 19 -2.34 6.44 1.65
CA LEU A 19 -2.40 6.66 3.10
C LEU A 19 -1.24 6.03 3.85
N ALA A 20 -0.68 4.93 3.32
CA ALA A 20 0.54 4.36 3.87
C ALA A 20 1.75 5.21 3.45
N PHE A 21 2.05 5.30 2.16
CA PHE A 21 3.31 5.87 1.64
C PHE A 21 3.27 7.37 1.30
N GLY A 22 2.11 8.01 1.33
CA GLY A 22 1.93 9.37 0.82
C GLY A 22 1.97 9.44 -0.71
N VAL A 23 2.37 10.58 -1.26
CA VAL A 23 2.66 10.74 -2.70
C VAL A 23 4.04 10.15 -2.98
N SER A 24 4.08 8.94 -3.55
CA SER A 24 5.32 8.26 -3.93
C SER A 24 5.18 7.55 -5.27
N SER A 25 6.31 7.16 -5.90
CA SER A 25 6.31 6.36 -7.13
C SER A 25 5.52 5.06 -7.02
N THR A 26 5.37 4.51 -5.80
CA THR A 26 4.52 3.34 -5.51
C THR A 26 3.06 3.58 -5.93
N LEU A 27 2.55 4.81 -5.81
CA LEU A 27 1.19 5.17 -6.17
C LEU A 27 0.99 5.15 -7.70
N PHE A 28 1.97 5.65 -8.46
CA PHE A 28 2.00 5.59 -9.92
C PHE A 28 2.13 4.15 -10.44
N ILE A 29 2.99 3.33 -9.82
CA ILE A 29 3.07 1.89 -10.12
C ILE A 29 1.72 1.22 -9.88
N ASN A 30 1.04 1.57 -8.79
CA ASN A 30 -0.21 0.92 -8.43
C ASN A 30 -1.34 1.28 -9.39
N ILE A 31 -1.41 2.54 -9.86
CA ILE A 31 -2.33 2.99 -10.91
C ILE A 31 -2.08 2.23 -12.22
N LEU A 32 -0.82 2.10 -12.63
CA LEU A 32 -0.44 1.38 -13.84
C LEU A 32 -0.78 -0.13 -13.73
N LEU A 33 -0.52 -0.73 -12.57
CA LEU A 33 -0.88 -2.13 -12.28
C LEU A 33 -2.39 -2.33 -12.29
N THR A 34 -3.18 -1.45 -11.68
CA THR A 34 -4.65 -1.55 -11.72
C THR A 34 -5.21 -1.45 -13.14
N LEU A 35 -4.54 -0.74 -14.05
CA LEU A 35 -4.91 -0.66 -15.47
C LEU A 35 -4.56 -1.93 -16.26
N LEU A 36 -3.48 -2.61 -15.88
CA LEU A 36 -3.07 -3.93 -16.42
C LEU A 36 -3.84 -5.11 -15.79
N GLY A 37 -4.39 -4.91 -14.59
CA GLY A 37 -5.22 -5.87 -13.86
C GLY A 37 -5.40 -5.46 -12.40
N TRP A 38 -6.64 -5.52 -11.90
CA TRP A 38 -6.92 -5.17 -10.49
C TRP A 38 -6.15 -6.04 -9.48
N VAL A 39 -5.98 -7.33 -9.79
CA VAL A 39 -5.35 -8.33 -8.93
C VAL A 39 -3.90 -7.99 -8.56
N PRO A 40 -2.98 -7.72 -9.51
CA PRO A 40 -1.60 -7.35 -9.16
C PRO A 40 -1.52 -6.04 -8.36
N GLY A 41 -2.39 -5.06 -8.64
CA GLY A 41 -2.44 -3.81 -7.86
C GLY A 41 -2.84 -4.03 -6.40
N SER A 42 -3.83 -4.91 -6.15
CA SER A 42 -4.26 -5.24 -4.79
C SER A 42 -3.17 -5.98 -3.99
N ILE A 43 -2.48 -6.95 -4.61
CA ILE A 43 -1.36 -7.67 -3.97
C ILE A 43 -0.21 -6.71 -3.67
N HIS A 44 0.16 -5.85 -4.62
CA HIS A 44 1.21 -4.86 -4.44
C HIS A 44 0.88 -3.89 -3.30
N ALA A 45 -0.36 -3.41 -3.22
CA ALA A 45 -0.83 -2.54 -2.15
C ALA A 45 -0.66 -3.19 -0.77
N VAL A 46 -1.13 -4.43 -0.60
CA VAL A 46 -1.04 -5.17 0.67
C VAL A 46 0.42 -5.41 1.07
N TRP A 47 1.26 -5.85 0.12
CA TRP A 47 2.69 -6.09 0.38
C TRP A 47 3.42 -4.80 0.77
N ALA A 48 3.16 -3.70 0.06
CA ALA A 48 3.77 -2.42 0.35
C ALA A 48 3.36 -1.95 1.77
N ILE A 49 2.07 -1.95 2.10
CA ILE A 49 1.57 -1.54 3.42
C ILE A 49 2.20 -2.38 4.54
N ALA A 50 2.29 -3.70 4.34
CA ALA A 50 2.90 -4.60 5.31
C ALA A 50 4.39 -4.30 5.52
N LYS A 51 5.12 -3.99 4.45
CA LYS A 51 6.55 -3.66 4.51
C LYS A 51 6.81 -2.31 5.18
N GLN A 52 5.97 -1.31 4.93
CA GLN A 52 6.14 -0.01 5.58
C GLN A 52 5.91 -0.08 7.09
N ASP A 53 4.91 -0.85 7.53
CA ASP A 53 4.64 -1.05 8.95
C ASP A 53 5.84 -1.69 9.69
N GLN A 54 6.58 -2.59 9.03
CA GLN A 54 7.82 -3.14 9.57
C GLN A 54 8.91 -2.07 9.72
N ALA A 55 9.09 -1.21 8.72
CA ALA A 55 10.07 -0.13 8.78
C ALA A 55 9.77 0.88 9.91
N ILE A 56 8.49 1.20 10.13
CA ILE A 56 8.05 2.07 11.23
C ILE A 56 8.29 1.39 12.58
N ASN A 57 7.89 0.12 12.73
CA ASN A 57 8.11 -0.60 14.00
C ASN A 57 9.59 -0.72 14.35
N GLU A 58 10.45 -0.97 13.36
CA GLU A 58 11.89 -1.04 13.58
C GLU A 58 12.47 0.30 14.06
N SER A 59 11.94 1.43 13.58
CA SER A 59 12.39 2.77 13.99
C SER A 59 11.76 3.27 15.29
N VAL A 60 10.68 2.65 15.77
CA VAL A 60 10.09 2.94 17.09
C VAL A 60 10.79 2.17 18.22
N TYR A 61 11.33 0.97 17.92
CA TYR A 61 11.99 0.11 18.91
C TYR A 61 13.52 0.29 18.96
N LYS A 62 14.09 1.20 18.17
CA LYS A 62 15.52 1.50 18.09
C LYS A 62 15.79 2.90 18.62
#